data_AF-T1CJI3-F1
#
_entry.id   AF-T1CJI3-F1
#
_cell.length_a   1.000
_cell.length_b   1.000
_cell.length_c   1.000
_cell.angle_alpha   90.00
_cell.angle_beta   90.00
_cell.angle_gamma   90.00
#
_symmetry.space_group_name_H-M   'P 1'
#
loop_
_entity.id
_entity.type
_entity.pdbx_description
1 polymer ?
#
loop_
_entity_poly.entity_id
_entity_poly.type
_entity_poly.pdbx_seq_one_letter_code
_entity_poly.pdbx_strand_id
1 'polypeptide(L)'
;MVSLQRRQVRRQKYWYLVQSGRVKGKPRIVWQKYLGTPDRIKELLEQAQKGGGPLEVDVTNFGPAAALRLAQELGLVEIIDRLVPKRDQGYSGRGAPPHRRAEPVPRPLRQAPDPS
;
A
#
# COMPACT_ATOMS: atom_id res chain seq x y z
N MET A 1 5.73 24.09 20.32
CA MET A 1 6.47 25.16 19.62
C MET A 1 7.67 24.55 18.94
N VAL A 2 7.96 24.95 17.70
CA VAL A 2 9.16 24.50 16.96
C VAL A 2 10.25 25.56 17.11
N SER A 3 11.48 25.11 17.33
CA SER A 3 12.65 25.98 17.54
C SER A 3 13.89 25.38 16.89
N LEU A 4 14.83 26.25 16.51
CA LEU A 4 16.12 25.85 15.95
C LEU A 4 17.19 25.96 17.05
N GLN A 5 17.87 24.85 17.35
CA GLN A 5 18.89 24.77 18.40
C GLN A 5 20.27 24.55 17.80
N ARG A 6 21.24 25.36 18.22
CA ARG A 6 22.66 25.24 17.82
C ARG A 6 23.45 24.49 18.88
N ARG A 7 24.22 23.50 18.45
CA ARG A 7 25.25 22.84 19.23
C ARG A 7 26.62 23.13 18.63
N GLN A 8 27.60 23.46 19.48
CA GLN A 8 28.98 23.64 19.04
C GLN A 8 29.84 22.53 19.62
N VAL A 9 30.56 21.82 18.75
CA VAL A 9 31.53 20.80 19.16
C VAL A 9 32.85 21.12 18.49
N ARG A 10 33.89 21.36 19.31
CA ARG A 10 35.18 21.92 18.87
C ARG A 10 34.96 23.27 18.14
N ARG A 11 35.22 23.31 16.83
CA ARG A 11 35.03 24.47 15.93
C ARG A 11 33.82 24.34 14.99
N GLN A 12 33.11 23.22 15.04
CA GLN A 12 31.98 22.97 14.15
C GLN A 12 30.65 23.28 14.81
N LYS A 13 29.78 23.97 14.05
CA LYS A 13 28.41 24.31 14.45
C LYS A 13 27.46 23.29 13.85
N TYR A 14 26.56 22.80 14.68
CA TYR A 14 25.59 21.76 14.36
C TYR A 14 24.21 22.26 14.74
N TRP A 15 23.21 21.95 13.95
CA TRP A 15 21.86 22.44 14.17
C TRP A 15 20.86 21.31 14.33
N TYR A 16 19.87 21.55 15.19
CA TYR A 16 18.75 20.68 15.46
C TYR A 16 17.45 21.46 15.31
N LEU A 17 16.45 20.85 14.67
CA LEU A 17 15.07 21.31 14.74
C LEU A 17 14.39 20.58 15.89
N VAL A 18 13.86 21.33 16.85
CA VAL A 18 13.29 20.79 18.09
C VAL A 18 11.86 21.26 18.23
N GLN A 19 10.96 20.30 18.42
CA GLN A 19 9.56 20.57 18.74
C GLN A 19 9.33 20.27 20.22
N SER A 20 8.98 21.30 20.97
CA SER A 20 8.56 21.21 22.36
C SER A 20 7.04 21.15 22.48
N GLY A 21 6.56 20.38 23.45
CA GLY A 21 5.15 20.23 23.79
C GLY A 21 5.01 19.86 25.27
N ARG A 22 3.79 19.80 25.79
CA ARG A 22 3.55 19.31 27.15
C ARG A 22 3.21 17.83 27.10
N VAL A 23 3.95 17.01 27.83
CA VAL A 23 3.67 15.59 28.02
C VAL A 23 3.33 15.38 29.49
N LYS A 24 2.11 14.91 29.79
CA LYS A 24 1.58 14.79 31.17
C LYS A 24 1.74 16.10 31.96
N GLY A 25 1.37 17.22 31.34
CA GLY A 25 1.42 18.56 31.94
C GLY A 25 2.81 19.22 32.03
N LYS A 26 3.90 18.48 31.79
CA LYS A 26 5.28 18.98 31.89
C LYS A 26 5.84 19.35 30.50
N PRO A 27 6.53 20.49 30.32
CA PRO A 27 7.23 20.81 29.08
C PRO A 27 8.30 19.77 28.75
N ARG A 28 8.26 19.18 27.56
CA ARG A 28 9.17 18.16 27.07
C ARG A 28 9.45 18.36 25.57
N ILE A 29 10.60 17.86 25.11
CA ILE A 29 10.87 17.71 23.68
C ILE A 29 10.06 16.53 23.18
N VAL A 30 9.14 16.78 22.26
CA VAL A 30 8.30 15.75 21.64
C VAL A 30 9.00 15.17 20.41
N TRP A 31 9.76 16.00 19.71
CA TRP A 31 10.49 15.59 18.51
C TRP A 31 11.76 16.42 18.33
N GLN A 32 12.79 15.80 17.79
CA GLN A 32 14.04 16.44 17.47
C GLN A 32 14.63 15.82 16.21
N LYS A 33 15.06 16.65 15.26
CA LYS A 33 15.77 16.24 14.06
C LYS A 33 17.09 16.96 13.92
N TYR A 34 18.13 16.19 13.65
CA TYR A 34 19.44 16.72 13.34
C TYR A 34 19.46 17.25 11.90
N LEU A 35 19.86 18.51 11.73
CA LEU A 35 19.93 19.18 10.43
C LEU A 35 21.35 19.18 9.83
N GLY A 36 22.37 18.96 10.66
CA GLY A 36 23.76 19.00 10.21
C GLY A 36 24.45 20.34 10.44
N THR A 37 25.51 20.57 9.67
CA THR A 37 26.27 21.83 9.63
C THR A 37 25.54 22.89 8.81
N PRO A 38 25.92 24.18 8.92
CA PRO A 38 25.38 25.23 8.06
C PRO A 38 25.47 24.91 6.57
N ASP A 39 26.60 24.35 6.12
CA ASP A 39 26.82 24.00 4.72
C ASP A 39 25.85 22.91 4.26
N ARG A 40 25.62 21.89 5.11
CA ARG A 40 24.66 20.82 4.81
C ARG A 40 23.23 21.35 4.69
N ILE A 41 22.87 22.31 5.54
CA ILE A 41 21.54 22.95 5.50
C ILE A 41 21.39 23.75 4.20
N LYS A 42 22.42 24.51 3.82
CA LYS A 42 22.47 25.24 2.55
C LYS A 42 22.29 24.30 1.36
N GLU A 43 23.04 23.19 1.30
CA GLU A 43 22.89 22.17 0.27
C GLU A 43 21.47 21.62 0.18
N LEU A 44 20.87 21.27 1.33
CA LEU A 44 19.50 20.74 1.38
C LEU A 44 18.46 21.74 0.88
N LEU A 45 18.62 23.03 1.23
CA LEU A 45 17.76 24.11 0.74
C LEU A 45 17.91 24.31 -0.76
N GLU A 46 19.14 24.32 -1.26
CA GLU A 46 19.40 24.44 -2.70
C GLU A 46 18.88 23.22 -3.48
N GLN A 47 19.03 22.01 -2.96
CA GLN A 47 18.47 20.79 -3.55
C GLN A 47 16.94 20.82 -3.58
N ALA A 48 16.30 21.27 -2.49
CA ALA A 48 14.85 21.43 -2.44
C ALA A 48 14.34 22.49 -3.44
N GLN A 49 15.07 23.60 -3.60
CA GLN A 49 14.74 24.65 -4.56
C GLN A 49 14.96 24.24 -6.02
N LYS A 50 15.95 23.39 -6.29
CA LYS A 50 16.26 22.87 -7.64
C LYS A 50 15.26 21.85 -8.17
N GLY A 51 14.22 21.51 -7.40
CA GLY A 51 12.97 20.94 -7.89
C GLY A 51 13.11 19.73 -8.82
N GLY A 52 13.26 18.54 -8.23
CA GLY A 52 13.18 17.28 -8.99
C GLY A 52 13.19 16.02 -8.13
N GLY A 53 13.02 16.12 -6.81
CA GLY A 53 12.82 14.95 -5.98
C GLY A 53 11.41 14.38 -6.21
N PRO A 54 11.22 13.05 -6.17
CA PRO A 54 9.88 12.48 -6.29
C PRO A 54 8.97 13.13 -5.24
N LEU A 55 7.89 13.73 -5.74
CA LEU A 55 6.89 14.45 -4.94
C LEU A 55 6.20 13.49 -3.94
N GLU A 56 6.26 12.20 -4.24
CA GLU A 56 5.59 11.12 -3.54
C GLU A 56 6.41 9.84 -3.71
N VAL A 57 6.64 9.12 -2.61
CA VAL A 57 7.20 7.78 -2.62
C VAL A 57 6.08 6.87 -2.13
N ASP A 58 5.44 6.15 -3.05
CA ASP A 58 4.44 5.16 -2.70
C ASP A 58 5.15 3.92 -2.14
N VAL A 59 4.95 3.66 -0.86
CA VAL A 59 5.52 2.49 -0.19
C VAL A 59 4.47 1.38 -0.24
N THR A 60 4.38 0.71 -1.39
CA THR A 60 3.47 -0.42 -1.55
C THR A 60 4.01 -1.63 -0.78
N ASN A 61 3.18 -2.25 0.05
CA ASN A 61 3.55 -3.45 0.79
C ASN A 61 3.59 -4.67 -0.14
N PHE A 62 4.78 -5.07 -0.57
CA PHE A 62 4.98 -6.25 -1.42
C PHE A 62 4.94 -7.58 -0.65
N GLY A 63 4.87 -7.54 0.68
CA GLY A 63 4.89 -8.73 1.54
C GLY A 63 3.80 -9.77 1.20
N PRO A 64 2.52 -9.39 1.09
CA PRO A 64 1.45 -10.33 0.75
C PRO A 64 1.63 -11.01 -0.61
N ALA A 65 2.09 -10.27 -1.63
CA ALA A 65 2.33 -10.82 -2.97
C ALA A 65 3.50 -11.82 -2.98
N ALA A 66 4.60 -11.49 -2.29
CA ALA A 66 5.72 -12.38 -2.11
C ALA A 66 5.34 -13.65 -1.33
N ALA A 67 4.56 -13.51 -0.25
CA ALA A 67 4.09 -14.63 0.56
C ALA A 67 3.18 -15.58 -0.24
N LEU A 68 2.28 -15.04 -1.08
CA LEU A 68 1.43 -15.86 -1.95
C LEU A 68 2.25 -16.65 -2.97
N ARG A 69 3.24 -16.01 -3.60
CA ARG A 69 4.14 -16.69 -4.54
C ARG A 69 4.91 -17.83 -3.87
N LEU A 70 5.48 -17.57 -2.69
CA LEU A 70 6.19 -18.61 -1.93
C LEU A 70 5.25 -19.76 -1.52
N ALA A 71 4.01 -19.45 -1.13
CA ALA A 71 3.01 -20.46 -0.81
C ALA A 71 2.67 -21.35 -2.02
N GLN A 72 2.60 -20.77 -3.23
CA GLN A 72 2.41 -21.53 -4.47
C GLN A 72 3.63 -22.39 -4.81
N GLU A 73 4.84 -21.84 -4.72
CA GLU A 73 6.09 -22.58 -4.99
C GLU A 73 6.28 -23.77 -4.01
N LEU A 74 5.83 -23.62 -2.77
CA LEU A 74 5.86 -24.69 -1.76
C LEU A 74 4.72 -25.71 -1.90
N GLY A 75 3.77 -25.50 -2.82
CA GLY A 75 2.58 -26.34 -2.92
C GLY A 75 1.76 -26.34 -1.62
N LEU A 76 1.74 -25.21 -0.92
CA LEU A 76 1.18 -25.12 0.43
C LEU A 76 -0.33 -25.42 0.44
N VAL A 77 -1.04 -25.04 -0.63
CA VAL A 77 -2.48 -25.29 -0.78
C VAL A 77 -2.74 -26.79 -0.85
N GLU A 78 -1.97 -27.52 -1.65
CA GLU A 78 -2.09 -28.95 -1.85
C GLU A 78 -1.75 -29.73 -0.56
N ILE A 79 -0.78 -29.23 0.22
CA ILE A 79 -0.44 -29.80 1.53
C ILE A 79 -1.59 -29.60 2.51
N ILE A 80 -2.17 -28.39 2.56
CA ILE A 80 -3.31 -28.08 3.44
C ILE A 80 -4.51 -28.95 3.06
N ASP A 81 -4.88 -29.01 1.78
CA ASP A 81 -6.02 -29.78 1.29
C ASP A 81 -5.86 -31.29 1.56
N ARG A 82 -4.62 -31.79 1.56
CA ARG A 82 -4.31 -33.19 1.88
C ARG A 82 -4.43 -33.49 3.37
N LEU A 83 -3.97 -32.58 4.23
CA LEU A 83 -3.89 -32.81 5.67
C LEU A 83 -5.16 -32.39 6.42
N VAL A 84 -5.91 -31.45 5.85
CA VAL A 84 -7.15 -30.92 6.43
C VAL A 84 -8.31 -31.37 5.54
N PRO A 85 -8.99 -32.49 5.87
CA PRO A 85 -10.16 -32.91 5.11
C PRO A 85 -11.20 -31.78 5.11
N LYS A 86 -11.78 -31.54 3.93
CA LYS A 86 -12.79 -30.50 3.72
C LYS A 86 -13.89 -30.65 4.77
N ARG A 87 -14.12 -29.61 5.57
CA ARG A 87 -15.21 -29.61 6.55
C ARG A 87 -16.55 -29.77 5.82
N ASP A 88 -17.43 -30.61 6.33
CA ASP A 88 -18.85 -30.75 5.91
C ASP A 88 -19.71 -29.50 6.21
N GLN A 89 -19.09 -28.36 6.49
CA GLN A 89 -19.78 -27.09 6.58
C GLN A 89 -19.88 -26.50 5.19
N GLY A 90 -20.81 -27.04 4.41
CA GLY A 90 -21.30 -26.39 3.21
C GLY A 90 -21.85 -25.01 3.60
N TYR A 91 -21.34 -23.96 2.97
CA TYR A 91 -22.16 -22.77 2.78
C TYR A 91 -23.26 -23.19 1.79
N SER A 92 -24.41 -23.63 2.32
CA SER A 92 -25.63 -23.80 1.54
C SER A 92 -26.16 -22.40 1.18
N GLY A 93 -25.46 -21.75 0.26
CA GLY A 93 -25.90 -20.54 -0.42
C GLY A 93 -27.07 -20.91 -1.31
N ARG A 94 -28.28 -20.73 -0.77
CA ARG A 94 -29.58 -20.60 -1.44
C ARG A 94 -29.50 -20.46 -2.98
N GLY A 95 -29.85 -21.53 -3.68
CA GLY A 95 -30.52 -21.53 -4.99
C GLY A 95 -29.86 -20.80 -6.16
N ALA A 96 -29.06 -21.51 -6.95
CA ALA A 96 -28.95 -21.27 -8.38
C ALA A 96 -29.27 -22.59 -9.11
N PRO A 97 -30.32 -22.66 -9.94
CA PRO A 97 -30.61 -23.89 -10.69
C PRO A 97 -29.47 -24.19 -11.67
N PRO A 98 -29.14 -25.47 -11.93
CA PRO A 98 -28.17 -25.81 -12.95
C PRO A 98 -28.66 -25.25 -14.29
N HIS A 99 -27.78 -24.54 -14.98
CA HIS A 99 -28.04 -23.96 -16.29
C HIS A 99 -28.63 -25.05 -17.22
N ARG A 100 -29.95 -25.01 -17.42
CA ARG A 100 -30.63 -25.77 -18.46
C ARG A 100 -29.96 -25.32 -19.76
N ARG A 101 -29.37 -26.24 -20.52
CA ARG A 101 -28.92 -25.96 -21.89
C ARG A 101 -30.03 -25.20 -22.58
N ALA A 102 -29.77 -23.94 -22.95
CA ALA A 102 -30.71 -23.17 -23.75
C ALA A 102 -30.94 -23.97 -25.03
N GLU A 103 -32.15 -24.49 -25.21
CA GLU A 103 -32.52 -25.02 -26.52
C GLU A 103 -32.39 -23.88 -27.54
N PRO A 104 -31.85 -24.15 -28.74
CA PRO A 104 -31.71 -23.12 -29.74
C PRO A 104 -33.10 -22.60 -30.11
N VAL A 105 -33.33 -21.32 -29.84
CA VAL A 105 -34.55 -20.61 -30.25
C VAL A 105 -34.69 -20.75 -31.78
N PRO A 106 -35.80 -21.29 -32.31
CA PRO A 106 -35.97 -21.40 -33.75
C PRO A 106 -35.99 -19.99 -34.36
N ARG A 107 -35.11 -19.74 -35.35
CA ARG A 107 -35.12 -18.50 -36.12
C ARG A 107 -36.50 -18.36 -36.78
N PRO A 108 -37.16 -17.19 -36.70
CA PRO A 108 -38.34 -16.96 -37.53
C PRO A 108 -37.93 -17.06 -39.00
N LEU A 109 -38.71 -17.81 -39.78
CA LEU A 109 -38.60 -17.87 -41.24
C LEU A 109 -38.64 -16.43 -41.78
N ARG A 110 -37.60 -16.05 -42.54
CA ARG A 110 -37.59 -14.82 -43.35
C ARG A 110 -38.89 -14.82 -44.17
N GLN A 111 -39.80 -13.90 -43.89
CA GLN A 111 -40.84 -13.55 -44.85
C GLN A 111 -40.13 -13.03 -46.10
N ALA A 112 -40.36 -13.69 -47.23
CA ALA A 112 -39.95 -13.19 -48.53
C ALA A 112 -40.65 -11.83 -48.77
N PRO A 113 -40.01 -10.89 -49.50
CA PRO A 113 -40.72 -9.67 -49.89
C PRO A 113 -41.86 -10.06 -50.84
N ASP A 114 -43.08 -9.67 -50.50
CA ASP A 114 -44.21 -9.77 -51.42
C ASP A 114 -44.01 -8.76 -52.57
N PRO A 115 -44.21 -9.19 -53.83
CA PRO A 115 -44.02 -8.34 -55.00
C PRO A 115 -45.28 -7.52 -55.27
N SER A 116 -45.14 -6.19 -55.34
CA SER A 116 -45.78 -5.26 -56.31
C SER A 116 -45.51 -3.82 -55.93
#